data_AF-A0A200PLU8-F1
#
_entry.id   AF-A0A200PLU8-F1
#
_cell.length_a   1.000
_cell.length_b   1.000
_cell.length_c   1.000
_cell.angle_alpha   90.00
_cell.angle_beta   90.00
_cell.angle_gamma   90.00
#
_symmetry.space_group_name_H-M   'P 1'
#
loop_
_entity.id
_entity.type
_entity.pdbx_description
1 polymer ?
#
loop_
_entity_poly.entity_id
_entity_poly.type
_entity_poly.pdbx_seq_one_letter_code
_entity_poly.pdbx_strand_id
1 'polypeptide(L)'
;MKKSTRKRRTLIETDKVNLSARERAEEIQSCLDPKFPSFVKLMVPSHVSGCFWLGLPSQFCYSNLPKEIVAFTLLDENGEEYTIKYLPEKCGLSGGWKGFAIAHKLVAGDALVFQLVKVTKFKVYIVRTYGSAEVDGALGLLKLDARAKGSDPGKIMKTTKKPVIKRVKFHPSVVFHGDDSPQLSGSDQPETQSAEVINSEVLEGIRFSGSVVEFQDIKNLESFNITVNGLIIDSEISEHVRTKYYELCCSQSSLLHEQLVQGLNCKLVAGLISETVTIADAVRTCKLSTSRDEFAIWVNNLRAFKQLGMNVDFLLSRLEQLVNMAFESEQAVDLKRYREAMIGRARVEEEMRTLDKKLVELKDASKRFEKEIKSLNLKVNAEKYELKFQAEVDAPW
;
A
#
# COMPACT_ATOMS: atom_id res chain seq x y z
N MET A 1 25.86 64.26 -3.01
CA MET A 1 24.92 63.61 -2.06
C MET A 1 23.60 63.32 -2.77
N LYS A 2 23.26 62.04 -2.95
CA LYS A 2 21.89 61.48 -3.11
C LYS A 2 22.06 59.96 -3.29
N LYS A 3 22.01 59.21 -2.19
CA LYS A 3 22.06 57.73 -2.20
C LYS A 3 20.65 57.18 -2.26
N SER A 4 20.49 56.27 -3.22
CA SER A 4 19.34 55.45 -3.60
C SER A 4 18.55 54.85 -2.43
N THR A 5 17.26 55.17 -2.37
CA THR A 5 16.25 54.50 -1.55
C THR A 5 15.52 53.45 -2.39
N ARG A 6 16.20 52.38 -2.78
CA ARG A 6 15.56 51.25 -3.49
C ARG A 6 16.25 49.92 -3.13
N LYS A 7 16.16 49.52 -1.86
CA LYS A 7 16.61 48.19 -1.43
C LYS A 7 15.84 47.71 -0.20
N ARG A 8 14.51 47.60 -0.33
CA ARG A 8 13.68 46.94 0.70
C ARG A 8 12.30 46.43 0.20
N ARG A 9 12.21 46.04 -1.07
CA ARG A 9 10.96 45.51 -1.67
C ARG A 9 11.12 44.28 -2.58
N THR A 10 12.28 43.62 -2.59
CA THR A 10 12.56 42.47 -3.47
C THR A 10 13.09 41.27 -2.68
N LEU A 11 12.33 40.80 -1.68
CA LEU A 11 12.68 39.60 -0.90
C LEU A 11 11.44 38.75 -0.50
N ILE A 12 10.28 38.92 -1.14
CA ILE A 12 9.08 38.09 -0.85
C ILE A 12 8.51 37.41 -2.10
N GLU A 13 9.14 37.57 -3.28
CA GLU A 13 8.55 37.11 -4.55
C GLU A 13 9.36 36.00 -5.25
N THR A 14 10.22 35.27 -4.52
CA THR A 14 11.10 34.23 -5.10
C THR A 14 11.06 32.86 -4.40
N ASP A 15 10.12 32.62 -3.47
CA ASP A 15 9.98 31.30 -2.81
C ASP A 15 8.62 30.64 -3.09
N LYS A 16 8.19 30.60 -4.36
CA LYS A 16 7.38 29.45 -4.82
C LYS A 16 8.36 28.30 -4.99
N VAL A 17 8.76 27.73 -3.86
CA VAL A 17 9.58 26.52 -3.76
C VAL A 17 8.95 25.47 -4.67
N ASN A 18 9.76 24.81 -5.51
CA ASN A 18 9.31 23.73 -6.38
C ASN A 18 8.99 22.50 -5.50
N LEU A 19 7.85 22.55 -4.81
CA LEU A 19 7.41 21.52 -3.88
C LEU A 19 7.18 20.22 -4.65
N SER A 20 7.71 19.13 -4.10
CA SER A 20 7.43 17.78 -4.54
C SER A 20 5.93 17.47 -4.47
N ALA A 21 5.48 16.47 -5.24
CA ALA A 21 4.09 16.04 -5.16
C ALA A 21 3.67 15.62 -3.75
N ARG A 22 4.61 15.10 -2.95
CA ARG A 22 4.37 14.77 -1.55
C ARG A 22 4.05 16.01 -0.72
N GLU A 23 4.89 17.03 -0.77
CA GLU A 23 4.70 18.26 0.01
C GLU A 23 3.39 18.97 -0.37
N ARG A 24 3.07 19.05 -1.66
CA ARG A 24 1.78 19.57 -2.12
C ARG A 24 0.59 18.75 -1.61
N ALA A 25 0.73 17.43 -1.54
CA ALA A 25 -0.32 16.56 -0.99
C ALA A 25 -0.47 16.74 0.54
N GLU A 26 0.63 16.94 1.26
CA GLU A 26 0.62 17.25 2.70
C GLU A 26 -0.02 18.63 2.97
N GLU A 27 0.20 19.63 2.12
CA GLU A 27 -0.51 20.91 2.18
C GLU A 27 -2.02 20.73 2.01
N ILE A 28 -2.45 19.96 1.01
CA ILE A 28 -3.88 19.63 0.82
C ILE A 28 -4.43 18.96 2.07
N GLN A 29 -3.73 17.93 2.58
CA GLN A 29 -4.13 17.21 3.79
C GLN A 29 -4.33 18.16 4.98
N SER A 30 -3.43 19.13 5.18
CA SER A 30 -3.50 20.10 6.28
C SER A 30 -4.70 21.06 6.19
N CYS A 31 -5.26 21.24 4.98
CA CYS A 31 -6.42 22.08 4.74
C CYS A 31 -7.76 21.32 4.84
N LEU A 32 -7.73 19.99 5.01
CA LEU A 32 -8.94 19.17 5.14
C LEU A 32 -9.58 19.32 6.52
N ASP A 33 -10.89 19.09 6.60
CA ASP A 33 -11.61 19.07 7.88
C ASP A 33 -11.02 17.96 8.80
N PRO A 34 -10.45 18.33 9.96
CA PRO A 34 -9.75 17.40 10.85
C PRO A 34 -10.70 16.37 11.49
N LYS A 35 -12.02 16.56 11.40
CA LYS A 35 -13.01 15.55 11.85
C LYS A 35 -12.95 14.26 11.04
N PHE A 36 -12.44 14.32 9.81
CA PHE A 36 -12.34 13.16 8.93
C PHE A 36 -10.88 12.71 8.85
N PRO A 37 -10.54 11.49 9.32
CA PRO A 37 -9.19 10.96 9.25
C PRO A 37 -8.66 10.97 7.80
N SER A 38 -7.41 11.39 7.62
CA SER A 38 -6.78 11.42 6.30
C SER A 38 -5.32 10.99 6.32
N PHE A 39 -4.79 10.58 5.16
CA PHE A 39 -3.37 10.28 4.98
C PHE A 39 -2.92 10.56 3.54
N VAL A 40 -1.62 10.83 3.38
CA VAL A 40 -0.95 10.96 2.08
C VAL A 40 -0.30 9.63 1.69
N LYS A 41 -0.42 9.25 0.42
CA LYS A 41 0.21 8.06 -0.14
C LYS A 41 0.92 8.39 -1.45
N LEU A 42 2.24 8.13 -1.48
CA LEU A 42 3.01 8.18 -2.71
C LEU A 42 2.83 6.91 -3.54
N MET A 43 2.60 7.10 -4.83
CA MET A 43 2.45 6.02 -5.80
C MET A 43 3.84 5.50 -6.21
N VAL A 44 4.02 4.19 -6.11
CA VAL A 44 5.21 3.49 -6.59
C VAL A 44 4.79 2.49 -7.68
N PRO A 45 5.71 1.93 -8.47
CA PRO A 45 5.36 1.07 -9.62
C PRO A 45 4.41 -0.09 -9.28
N SER A 46 4.55 -0.72 -8.12
CA SER A 46 3.65 -1.81 -7.68
C SER A 46 2.20 -1.37 -7.53
N HIS A 47 1.94 -0.09 -7.24
CA HIS A 47 0.60 0.46 -7.10
C HIS A 47 -0.05 0.72 -8.47
N VAL A 48 0.71 1.13 -9.50
CA VAL A 48 0.13 1.77 -10.71
C VAL A 48 0.48 1.10 -12.04
N SER A 49 1.48 0.24 -12.11
CA SER A 49 1.89 -0.43 -13.35
C SER A 49 2.17 -1.93 -13.20
N GLY A 50 2.56 -2.38 -12.01
CA GLY A 50 2.84 -3.79 -11.71
C GLY A 50 1.60 -4.58 -11.29
N CYS A 51 1.60 -5.04 -10.04
CA CYS A 51 0.56 -5.91 -9.49
C CYS A 51 -0.75 -5.17 -9.11
N PHE A 52 -0.78 -3.84 -9.20
CA PHE A 52 -1.93 -3.00 -8.83
C PHE A 52 -2.45 -3.34 -7.42
N TRP A 53 -1.52 -3.43 -6.47
CA TRP A 53 -1.81 -3.61 -5.06
C TRP A 53 -1.49 -2.31 -4.33
N LEU A 54 -2.44 -1.74 -3.59
CA LEU A 54 -2.23 -0.51 -2.84
C LEU A 54 -2.26 -0.78 -1.33
N GLY A 55 -1.08 -0.87 -0.72
CA GLY A 55 -0.96 -0.93 0.74
C GLY A 55 -1.29 0.41 1.38
N LEU A 56 -2.10 0.39 2.43
CA LEU A 56 -2.47 1.55 3.24
C LEU A 56 -1.62 1.62 4.51
N PRO A 57 -1.48 2.80 5.16
CA PRO A 57 -0.76 2.88 6.43
C PRO A 57 -1.43 2.02 7.50
N SER A 58 -0.70 1.06 8.08
CA SER A 58 -1.26 0.06 8.99
C SER A 58 -1.97 0.69 10.19
N GLN A 59 -1.37 1.73 10.80
CA GLN A 59 -1.99 2.45 11.92
C GLN A 59 -3.30 3.14 11.55
N PHE A 60 -3.41 3.64 10.32
CA PHE A 60 -4.64 4.23 9.82
C PHE A 60 -5.74 3.17 9.69
N CYS A 61 -5.39 1.99 9.15
CA CYS A 61 -6.29 0.86 8.99
C CYS A 61 -6.86 0.38 10.32
N TYR A 62 -5.99 0.10 11.31
CA TYR A 62 -6.44 -0.42 12.61
C TYR A 62 -7.30 0.56 13.40
N SER A 63 -7.07 1.86 13.23
CA SER A 63 -7.78 2.90 14.00
C SER A 63 -9.12 3.30 13.38
N ASN A 64 -9.22 3.29 12.04
CA ASN A 64 -10.31 3.96 11.33
C ASN A 64 -11.12 3.05 10.40
N LEU A 65 -10.62 1.86 10.05
CA LEU A 65 -11.23 1.01 9.03
C LEU A 65 -11.89 -0.26 9.62
N PRO A 66 -12.87 -0.85 8.92
CA PRO A 66 -13.51 -2.11 9.31
C PRO A 66 -12.52 -3.27 9.40
N LYS A 67 -12.87 -4.29 10.21
CA LYS A 67 -12.06 -5.50 10.38
C LYS A 67 -12.44 -6.64 9.42
N GLU A 68 -13.50 -6.46 8.66
CA GLU A 68 -14.02 -7.44 7.71
C GLU A 68 -13.70 -7.04 6.27
N ILE A 69 -13.63 -8.02 5.38
CA ILE A 69 -13.48 -7.78 3.94
C ILE A 69 -14.74 -7.09 3.45
N VAL A 70 -14.62 -5.82 3.06
CA VAL A 70 -15.75 -5.00 2.62
C VAL A 70 -15.40 -4.21 1.37
N ALA A 71 -16.42 -3.93 0.57
CA ALA A 71 -16.31 -3.02 -0.56
C ALA A 71 -16.19 -1.58 -0.07
N PHE A 72 -15.12 -0.92 -0.48
CA PHE A 72 -14.90 0.51 -0.31
C PHE A 72 -15.31 1.26 -1.56
N THR A 73 -15.64 2.54 -1.38
CA THR A 73 -15.88 3.47 -2.49
C THR A 73 -14.82 4.56 -2.46
N LEU A 74 -14.10 4.75 -3.57
CA LEU A 74 -13.28 5.94 -3.80
C LEU A 74 -14.10 6.97 -4.56
N LEU A 75 -14.24 8.15 -3.99
CA LEU A 75 -14.83 9.31 -4.63
C LEU A 75 -13.69 10.21 -5.12
N ASP A 76 -13.63 10.44 -6.43
CA ASP A 76 -12.63 11.33 -7.01
C ASP A 76 -12.99 12.82 -6.85
N GLU A 77 -12.18 13.69 -7.43
CA GLU A 77 -12.39 15.15 -7.41
C GLU A 77 -13.61 15.59 -8.25
N ASN A 78 -14.03 14.78 -9.23
CA ASN A 78 -15.18 15.03 -10.09
C ASN A 78 -16.49 14.48 -9.50
N GLY A 79 -16.42 13.78 -8.38
CA GLY A 79 -17.57 13.13 -7.73
C GLY A 79 -17.92 11.77 -8.32
N GLU A 80 -17.06 11.17 -9.15
CA GLU A 80 -17.22 9.81 -9.64
C GLU A 80 -16.84 8.77 -8.57
N GLU A 81 -17.61 7.70 -8.50
CA GLU A 81 -17.48 6.65 -7.50
C GLU A 81 -16.89 5.36 -8.09
N TYR A 82 -15.85 4.84 -7.44
CA TYR A 82 -15.16 3.62 -7.83
C TYR A 82 -15.21 2.60 -6.70
N THR A 83 -15.82 1.43 -6.96
CA THR A 83 -15.90 0.34 -5.99
C THR A 83 -14.60 -0.47 -5.95
N ILE A 84 -14.05 -0.67 -4.76
CA ILE A 84 -12.77 -1.34 -4.55
C ILE A 84 -12.86 -2.31 -3.36
N LYS A 85 -12.20 -3.45 -3.44
CA LYS A 85 -12.12 -4.43 -2.35
C LYS A 85 -11.01 -4.06 -1.37
N TYR A 86 -11.38 -3.89 -0.10
CA TYR A 86 -10.44 -3.74 1.01
C TYR A 86 -10.16 -5.08 1.67
N LEU A 87 -8.87 -5.35 1.95
CA LEU A 87 -8.40 -6.54 2.65
C LEU A 87 -7.82 -6.11 4.02
N PRO A 88 -8.55 -6.29 5.13
CA PRO A 88 -8.13 -5.83 6.45
C PRO A 88 -6.84 -6.51 6.93
N GLU A 89 -6.71 -7.82 6.75
CA GLU A 89 -5.52 -8.59 7.15
C GLU A 89 -4.24 -8.12 6.46
N LYS A 90 -4.36 -7.58 5.25
CA LYS A 90 -3.23 -7.07 4.45
C LYS A 90 -3.14 -5.54 4.45
N CYS A 91 -4.01 -4.87 5.20
CA CYS A 91 -4.10 -3.41 5.26
C CYS A 91 -4.04 -2.75 3.87
N GLY A 92 -4.81 -3.24 2.89
CA GLY A 92 -4.64 -2.80 1.51
C GLY A 92 -5.85 -2.93 0.62
N LEU A 93 -5.83 -2.17 -0.48
CA LEU A 93 -6.84 -2.16 -1.53
C LEU A 93 -6.38 -3.06 -2.70
N SER A 94 -7.27 -3.94 -3.14
CA SER A 94 -7.02 -4.91 -4.23
C SER A 94 -8.00 -4.72 -5.39
N GLY A 95 -8.96 -5.64 -5.54
CA GLY A 95 -9.88 -5.67 -6.68
C GLY A 95 -10.56 -4.32 -6.87
N GLY A 96 -10.53 -3.78 -8.09
CA GLY A 96 -11.02 -2.43 -8.40
C GLY A 96 -9.95 -1.33 -8.40
N TRP A 97 -8.85 -1.49 -7.65
CA TRP A 97 -7.76 -0.49 -7.62
C TRP A 97 -7.11 -0.28 -8.99
N LYS A 98 -6.85 -1.37 -9.73
CA LYS A 98 -6.35 -1.29 -11.11
C LYS A 98 -7.25 -0.42 -11.99
N GLY A 99 -8.57 -0.55 -11.85
CA GLY A 99 -9.55 0.23 -12.62
C GLY A 99 -9.43 1.72 -12.31
N PHE A 100 -9.39 2.08 -11.02
CA PHE A 100 -9.17 3.46 -10.57
C PHE A 100 -7.84 4.03 -11.08
N ALA A 101 -6.74 3.30 -10.91
CA ALA A 101 -5.41 3.76 -11.32
C ALA A 101 -5.32 4.02 -12.84
N ILE A 102 -5.94 3.17 -13.66
CA ILE A 102 -5.99 3.34 -15.12
C ILE A 102 -6.91 4.49 -15.51
N ALA A 103 -8.10 4.60 -14.91
CA ALA A 103 -9.06 5.68 -15.18
C ALA A 103 -8.43 7.06 -14.96
N HIS A 104 -7.64 7.18 -13.87
CA HIS A 104 -6.93 8.39 -13.53
C HIS A 104 -5.50 8.47 -14.11
N LYS A 105 -5.05 7.52 -14.95
CA LYS A 105 -3.69 7.53 -15.53
C LYS A 105 -2.61 7.78 -14.46
N LEU A 106 -2.71 7.11 -13.31
CA LEU A 106 -1.76 7.29 -12.21
C LEU A 106 -0.38 6.77 -12.63
N VAL A 107 0.68 7.48 -12.25
CA VAL A 107 2.07 7.07 -12.49
C VAL A 107 2.87 7.04 -11.20
N ALA A 108 4.02 6.36 -11.22
CA ALA A 108 4.91 6.35 -10.08
C ALA A 108 5.41 7.79 -9.82
N GLY A 109 5.43 8.19 -8.55
CA GLY A 109 5.75 9.55 -8.12
C GLY A 109 4.53 10.44 -7.88
N ASP A 110 3.33 10.10 -8.38
CA ASP A 110 2.10 10.81 -8.01
C ASP A 110 1.82 10.64 -6.51
N ALA A 111 1.20 11.63 -5.88
CA ALA A 111 0.78 11.59 -4.49
C ALA A 111 -0.74 11.68 -4.38
N LEU A 112 -1.35 10.80 -3.60
CA LEU A 112 -2.78 10.81 -3.35
C LEU A 112 -3.05 11.15 -1.88
N VAL A 113 -4.04 12.00 -1.64
CA VAL A 113 -4.58 12.25 -0.30
C VAL A 113 -5.89 11.48 -0.17
N PHE A 114 -5.96 10.57 0.79
CA PHE A 114 -7.18 9.84 1.11
C PHE A 114 -7.81 10.45 2.36
N GLN A 115 -9.07 10.87 2.27
CA GLN A 115 -9.88 11.36 3.38
C GLN A 115 -11.07 10.44 3.62
N LEU A 116 -11.18 9.87 4.82
CA LEU A 116 -12.25 8.94 5.15
C LEU A 116 -13.53 9.71 5.51
N VAL A 117 -14.42 9.87 4.52
CA VAL A 117 -15.68 10.63 4.68
C VAL A 117 -16.83 9.79 5.22
N LYS A 118 -16.74 8.45 5.07
CA LYS A 118 -17.60 7.46 5.74
C LYS A 118 -16.78 6.22 6.04
N VAL A 119 -17.27 5.34 6.92
CA VAL A 119 -16.60 4.08 7.34
C VAL A 119 -16.05 3.25 6.18
N THR A 120 -16.70 3.26 5.02
CA THR A 120 -16.28 2.53 3.80
C THR A 120 -16.13 3.43 2.57
N LYS A 121 -15.95 4.75 2.75
CA LYS A 121 -15.84 5.71 1.64
C LYS A 121 -14.68 6.67 1.85
N PHE A 122 -13.75 6.67 0.91
CA PHE A 122 -12.70 7.67 0.82
C PHE A 122 -13.04 8.71 -0.23
N LYS A 123 -12.77 9.98 0.07
CA LYS A 123 -12.57 11.01 -0.94
C LYS A 123 -11.07 11.09 -1.26
N VAL A 124 -10.72 11.11 -2.54
CA VAL A 124 -9.34 11.00 -3.01
C VAL A 124 -8.97 12.26 -3.79
N TYR A 125 -7.87 12.90 -3.38
CA TYR A 125 -7.28 14.04 -4.08
C TYR A 125 -5.98 13.60 -4.74
N ILE A 126 -5.76 13.97 -6.01
CA ILE A 126 -4.64 13.45 -6.81
C ILE A 126 -3.67 14.58 -7.14
N VAL A 127 -2.46 14.50 -6.60
CA VAL A 127 -1.36 15.44 -6.87
C VAL A 127 -0.35 14.79 -7.80
N ARG A 128 -0.19 15.37 -8.99
CA ARG A 128 0.71 14.83 -10.00
C ARG A 128 2.17 15.15 -9.72
N THR A 129 3.05 14.21 -10.06
CA THR A 129 4.51 14.35 -9.92
C THR A 129 5.09 15.38 -10.88
N TYR A 130 4.69 15.30 -12.15
CA TYR A 130 4.93 16.33 -13.16
C TYR A 130 3.69 17.21 -13.22
N GLY A 131 3.84 18.50 -12.97
CA GLY A 131 2.72 19.44 -13.02
C GLY A 131 2.11 19.45 -14.42
N SER A 132 1.02 18.71 -14.63
CA SER A 132 0.13 19.01 -15.75
C SER A 132 -0.47 20.38 -15.43
N ALA A 133 -0.21 21.36 -16.27
CA ALA A 133 -0.57 22.77 -16.11
C ALA A 133 -2.09 23.07 -15.95
N GLU A 134 -2.93 22.06 -15.70
CA GLU A 134 -4.40 22.18 -15.65
C GLU A 134 -5.01 22.01 -14.25
N VAL A 135 -4.23 21.78 -13.18
CA VAL A 135 -4.80 21.62 -11.81
C VAL A 135 -4.21 22.56 -10.75
N ASP A 136 -3.37 23.52 -11.14
CA ASP A 136 -2.96 24.62 -10.24
C ASP A 136 -4.14 25.59 -9.93
N GLY A 137 -5.29 25.38 -10.58
CA GLY A 137 -6.53 26.11 -10.32
C GLY A 137 -7.27 25.70 -9.04
N ALA A 138 -7.14 24.46 -8.58
CA ALA A 138 -7.85 23.98 -7.38
C ALA A 138 -7.22 24.47 -6.07
N LEU A 139 -5.89 24.63 -6.05
CA LEU A 139 -5.12 25.21 -4.94
C LEU A 139 -5.43 26.71 -4.74
N GLY A 140 -5.80 27.41 -5.81
CA GLY A 140 -6.27 28.80 -5.76
C GLY A 140 -7.68 28.95 -5.14
N LEU A 141 -8.57 27.97 -5.36
CA LEU A 141 -9.97 28.04 -4.91
C LEU A 141 -10.12 27.73 -3.41
N LEU A 142 -9.40 26.75 -2.86
CA LEU A 142 -9.47 26.43 -1.42
C LEU A 142 -8.95 27.58 -0.53
N LYS A 143 -8.00 28.38 -1.02
CA LYS A 143 -7.51 29.58 -0.31
C LYS A 143 -8.50 30.77 -0.35
N LEU A 144 -9.43 30.80 -1.30
CA LEU A 144 -10.43 31.87 -1.43
C LEU A 144 -11.67 31.61 -0.56
N ASP A 145 -12.09 30.35 -0.42
CA ASP A 145 -13.24 29.98 0.42
C ASP A 145 -12.97 30.17 1.93
N ALA A 146 -11.72 30.16 2.37
CA ALA A 146 -11.37 30.52 3.75
C ALA A 146 -11.49 32.04 4.04
N ARG A 147 -11.58 32.89 2.99
CA ARG A 147 -11.60 34.36 3.13
C ARG A 147 -12.93 35.01 2.73
N ALA A 148 -13.81 34.32 2.02
CA ALA A 148 -15.10 34.85 1.60
C ALA A 148 -16.27 34.30 2.43
N LYS A 149 -16.39 34.76 3.69
CA LYS A 149 -17.71 34.85 4.33
C LYS A 149 -18.32 36.19 3.96
N GLY A 150 -19.24 36.17 2.99
CA GLY A 150 -20.09 37.31 2.69
C GLY A 150 -20.74 37.17 1.32
N SER A 151 -22.07 37.06 1.33
CA SER A 151 -23.05 37.20 0.23
C SER A 151 -23.42 35.97 -0.63
N ASP A 152 -24.74 35.90 -0.86
CA ASP A 152 -25.64 34.85 -1.36
C ASP A 152 -25.74 34.85 -2.91
N PRO A 153 -26.56 34.01 -3.60
CA PRO A 153 -26.06 33.10 -4.62
C PRO A 153 -26.54 33.45 -6.04
N GLY A 154 -25.83 32.97 -7.07
CA GLY A 154 -26.30 33.20 -8.44
C GLY A 154 -25.58 32.43 -9.53
N LYS A 155 -26.31 31.46 -10.10
CA LYS A 155 -26.32 31.06 -11.51
C LYS A 155 -25.32 29.97 -11.97
N ILE A 156 -25.91 28.78 -12.08
CA ILE A 156 -25.49 27.61 -12.87
C ILE A 156 -25.35 28.00 -14.35
N MET A 157 -24.26 27.59 -15.00
CA MET A 157 -24.25 27.44 -16.46
C MET A 157 -23.45 26.21 -16.89
N LYS A 158 -24.17 25.28 -17.55
CA LYS A 158 -23.68 24.07 -18.20
C LYS A 158 -22.97 24.42 -19.51
N THR A 159 -21.83 23.80 -19.80
CA THR A 159 -21.41 23.57 -21.20
C THR A 159 -20.75 22.21 -21.35
N THR A 160 -21.51 21.32 -21.98
CA THR A 160 -21.15 20.08 -22.67
C THR A 160 -20.11 20.33 -23.77
N LYS A 161 -19.01 19.56 -23.81
CA LYS A 161 -18.35 19.11 -25.06
C LYS A 161 -17.64 17.77 -24.86
N LYS A 162 -18.11 16.74 -25.58
CA LYS A 162 -17.36 15.50 -25.87
C LYS A 162 -16.28 15.80 -26.91
N PRO A 163 -15.21 15.00 -26.96
CA PRO A 163 -14.75 14.50 -28.25
C PRO A 163 -14.60 12.97 -28.25
N VAL A 164 -14.51 12.45 -29.47
CA VAL A 164 -14.81 11.10 -29.92
C VAL A 164 -13.60 10.56 -30.70
N ILE A 165 -13.24 9.28 -30.44
CA ILE A 165 -12.46 8.32 -31.28
C ILE A 165 -10.93 8.60 -31.34
N LYS A 166 -10.04 7.63 -31.04
CA LYS A 166 -9.69 6.45 -31.88
C LYS A 166 -9.26 5.22 -31.06
N ARG A 167 -9.95 4.10 -31.33
CA ARG A 167 -9.51 2.73 -31.02
C ARG A 167 -8.40 2.33 -31.99
N VAL A 168 -7.29 1.80 -31.48
CA VAL A 168 -6.35 0.99 -32.27
C VAL A 168 -6.41 -0.43 -31.74
N LYS A 169 -6.80 -1.35 -32.62
CA LYS A 169 -6.78 -2.80 -32.42
C LYS A 169 -5.37 -3.29 -32.77
N PHE A 170 -4.76 -4.12 -31.92
CA PHE A 170 -3.67 -4.99 -32.32
C PHE A 170 -4.19 -6.43 -32.28
N HIS A 171 -4.21 -7.08 -33.44
CA HIS A 171 -4.38 -8.52 -33.56
C HIS A 171 -3.00 -9.20 -33.47
N PRO A 172 -2.91 -10.39 -32.86
CA PRO A 172 -1.68 -11.16 -32.75
C PRO A 172 -1.52 -12.07 -33.98
N SER A 173 -0.28 -12.33 -34.40
CA SER A 173 0.16 -13.56 -35.10
C SER A 173 1.63 -13.44 -35.46
N VAL A 174 2.46 -14.40 -35.02
CA VAL A 174 3.20 -15.26 -35.95
C VAL A 174 3.23 -16.66 -35.34
N VAL A 175 2.76 -17.61 -36.14
CA VAL A 175 2.71 -19.05 -35.91
C VAL A 175 3.89 -19.69 -36.65
N PHE A 176 4.42 -20.75 -36.04
CA PHE A 176 5.20 -21.85 -36.63
C PHE A 176 4.91 -22.16 -38.10
N HIS A 177 5.97 -22.41 -38.89
CA HIS A 177 6.16 -23.45 -39.92
C HIS A 177 7.68 -23.74 -39.85
N GLY A 178 8.25 -24.94 -39.70
CA GLY A 178 7.93 -26.23 -40.31
C GLY A 178 8.66 -26.33 -41.66
N ASP A 179 9.87 -26.91 -41.72
CA ASP A 179 10.12 -28.26 -42.28
C ASP A 179 11.63 -28.60 -42.35
N ASP A 180 11.88 -29.88 -42.62
CA ASP A 180 13.13 -30.54 -43.10
C ASP A 180 14.04 -31.23 -42.07
N SER A 181 13.77 -32.53 -41.91
CA SER A 181 14.77 -33.56 -41.61
C SER A 181 15.56 -33.92 -42.87
N PRO A 182 16.81 -34.43 -42.75
CA PRO A 182 17.01 -35.82 -43.17
C PRO A 182 17.92 -36.66 -42.25
N GLN A 183 17.42 -37.87 -42.03
CA GLN A 183 17.99 -39.23 -41.90
C GLN A 183 19.48 -39.51 -41.58
N LEU A 184 19.62 -40.61 -40.81
CA LEU A 184 20.79 -41.43 -40.49
C LEU A 184 21.63 -41.90 -41.69
N SER A 185 22.94 -42.06 -41.48
CA SER A 185 23.67 -43.32 -41.76
C SER A 185 25.17 -43.24 -41.39
N GLY A 186 25.65 -44.18 -40.55
CA GLY A 186 26.91 -44.99 -40.64
C GLY A 186 28.25 -44.28 -40.83
N SER A 187 29.42 -44.77 -40.43
CA SER A 187 29.96 -45.93 -39.71
C SER A 187 31.44 -45.55 -39.43
N ASP A 188 32.11 -46.33 -38.59
CA ASP A 188 33.57 -46.56 -38.59
C ASP A 188 34.51 -45.57 -37.86
N GLN A 189 34.95 -46.01 -36.68
CA GLN A 189 36.34 -45.88 -36.19
C GLN A 189 37.33 -46.63 -37.13
N PRO A 190 38.67 -46.41 -37.11
CA PRO A 190 39.50 -46.39 -35.89
C PRO A 190 40.73 -45.44 -35.85
N GLU A 191 41.20 -45.24 -34.60
CA GLU A 191 42.58 -45.12 -34.09
C GLU A 191 43.66 -44.32 -34.87
N THR A 192 44.36 -43.38 -34.20
CA THR A 192 45.72 -43.60 -33.62
C THR A 192 46.25 -42.30 -32.96
N GLN A 193 47.08 -42.50 -31.95
CA GLN A 193 47.75 -41.62 -30.98
C GLN A 193 48.59 -40.46 -31.59
N SER A 194 48.67 -39.32 -30.90
CA SER A 194 49.93 -38.77 -30.33
C SER A 194 49.77 -37.31 -29.86
N ALA A 195 50.58 -36.96 -28.86
CA ALA A 195 50.54 -35.77 -28.04
C ALA A 195 50.94 -34.47 -28.76
N GLU A 196 50.36 -33.34 -28.35
CA GLU A 196 51.14 -32.16 -27.94
C GLU A 196 50.26 -31.10 -27.25
N VAL A 197 50.83 -30.53 -26.19
CA VAL A 197 50.29 -29.47 -25.37
C VAL A 197 50.28 -28.18 -26.17
N ILE A 198 49.09 -27.61 -26.40
CA ILE A 198 48.94 -26.18 -26.68
C ILE A 198 47.91 -25.64 -25.69
N ASN A 199 48.40 -24.82 -24.76
CA ASN A 199 47.58 -23.90 -23.97
C ASN A 199 46.74 -23.05 -24.92
N SER A 200 45.46 -23.38 -25.00
CA SER A 200 44.41 -22.52 -25.50
C SER A 200 43.38 -22.46 -24.40
N GLU A 201 43.10 -21.25 -23.91
CA GLU A 201 41.96 -20.94 -23.06
C GLU A 201 40.68 -21.41 -23.79
N VAL A 202 40.29 -22.66 -23.55
CA VAL A 202 39.03 -23.20 -24.04
C VAL A 202 37.97 -22.63 -23.13
N LEU A 203 37.17 -21.70 -23.66
CA LEU A 203 35.86 -21.32 -23.13
C LEU A 203 35.21 -22.56 -22.55
N GLU A 204 35.03 -22.56 -21.23
CA GLU A 204 34.48 -23.69 -20.48
C GLU A 204 33.09 -23.98 -21.05
N GLY A 205 33.04 -24.92 -21.99
CA GLY A 205 31.84 -25.24 -22.74
C GLY A 205 30.74 -25.67 -21.78
N ILE A 206 29.50 -25.42 -22.16
CA ILE A 206 28.30 -25.86 -21.43
C ILE A 206 28.47 -27.35 -21.09
N ARG A 207 28.75 -27.66 -19.83
CA ARG A 207 28.93 -29.04 -19.36
C ARG A 207 27.54 -29.65 -19.15
N PHE A 208 27.20 -30.62 -19.98
CA PHE A 208 25.98 -31.40 -19.85
C PHE A 208 26.19 -32.50 -18.79
N SER A 209 25.22 -32.69 -17.89
CA SER A 209 25.24 -33.79 -16.94
C SER A 209 24.83 -35.09 -17.64
N GLY A 210 25.68 -36.12 -17.55
CA GLY A 210 25.43 -37.43 -18.14
C GLY A 210 24.43 -38.31 -17.38
N SER A 211 24.01 -37.92 -16.17
CA SER A 211 23.01 -38.63 -15.36
C SER A 211 22.34 -37.72 -14.33
N VAL A 212 21.15 -38.13 -13.87
CA VAL A 212 20.50 -37.57 -12.66
C VAL A 212 21.28 -38.08 -11.45
N VAL A 213 21.89 -37.18 -10.68
CA VAL A 213 22.67 -37.54 -9.48
C VAL A 213 21.74 -37.53 -8.28
N GLU A 214 21.55 -38.69 -7.64
CA GLU A 214 20.83 -38.76 -6.36
C GLU A 214 21.73 -38.23 -5.24
N PHE A 215 21.16 -37.53 -4.25
CA PHE A 215 21.93 -36.92 -3.15
C PHE A 215 22.79 -37.93 -2.38
N GLN A 216 22.36 -39.20 -2.32
CA GLN A 216 23.05 -40.28 -1.60
C GLN A 216 24.42 -40.63 -2.21
N ASP A 217 24.67 -40.29 -3.46
CA ASP A 217 25.93 -40.59 -4.17
C ASP A 217 27.00 -39.50 -4.00
N ILE A 218 26.62 -38.35 -3.42
CA ILE A 218 27.51 -37.20 -3.23
C ILE A 218 28.27 -37.35 -1.90
N LYS A 219 29.57 -37.62 -1.97
CA LYS A 219 30.41 -37.92 -0.80
C LYS A 219 31.21 -36.73 -0.27
N ASN A 220 31.49 -35.74 -1.13
CA ASN A 220 32.33 -34.59 -0.80
C ASN A 220 32.01 -33.39 -1.71
N LEU A 221 32.52 -32.20 -1.36
CA LEU A 221 32.29 -30.96 -2.11
C LEU A 221 32.83 -31.01 -3.56
N GLU A 222 33.85 -31.84 -3.82
CA GLU A 222 34.45 -32.04 -5.14
C GLU A 222 33.54 -32.86 -6.08
N SER A 223 32.71 -33.75 -5.53
CA SER A 223 31.70 -34.51 -6.29
C SER A 223 30.34 -33.81 -6.37
N PHE A 224 30.17 -32.68 -5.67
CA PHE A 224 28.95 -31.89 -5.67
C PHE A 224 28.89 -30.96 -6.88
N ASN A 225 28.00 -31.28 -7.83
CA ASN A 225 27.69 -30.45 -8.98
C ASN A 225 26.23 -30.00 -8.92
N ILE A 226 25.97 -28.72 -9.15
CA ILE A 226 24.60 -28.16 -9.19
C ILE A 226 24.09 -28.30 -10.62
N THR A 227 23.08 -29.16 -10.81
CA THR A 227 22.53 -29.46 -12.13
C THR A 227 21.13 -28.89 -12.28
N VAL A 228 20.89 -28.16 -13.37
CA VAL A 228 19.61 -27.53 -13.68
C VAL A 228 19.31 -27.70 -15.16
N ASN A 229 18.16 -28.29 -15.49
CA ASN A 229 17.78 -28.63 -16.88
C ASN A 229 18.88 -29.45 -17.61
N GLY A 230 19.61 -30.30 -16.89
CA GLY A 230 20.71 -31.11 -17.44
C GLY A 230 22.04 -30.35 -17.65
N LEU A 231 22.14 -29.08 -17.24
CA LEU A 231 23.36 -28.28 -17.30
C LEU A 231 23.98 -28.13 -15.91
N ILE A 232 25.30 -28.26 -15.83
CA ILE A 232 26.06 -27.93 -14.62
C ILE A 232 26.23 -26.41 -14.57
N ILE A 233 25.79 -25.78 -13.48
CA ILE A 233 25.80 -24.32 -13.33
C ILE A 233 26.83 -23.82 -12.31
N ASP A 234 27.77 -24.68 -11.90
CA ASP A 234 28.74 -24.36 -10.85
C ASP A 234 29.58 -23.11 -11.16
N SER A 235 29.89 -22.86 -12.43
CA SER A 235 30.65 -21.67 -12.88
C SER A 235 29.88 -20.35 -12.73
N GLU A 236 28.54 -20.40 -12.63
CA GLU A 236 27.69 -19.22 -12.40
C GLU A 236 27.59 -18.85 -10.91
N ILE A 237 28.14 -19.67 -10.01
CA ILE A 237 28.05 -19.51 -8.56
C ILE A 237 29.48 -19.41 -8.00
N SER A 238 29.73 -18.43 -7.13
CA SER A 238 31.05 -18.32 -6.49
C SER A 238 31.33 -19.56 -5.61
N GLU A 239 32.59 -19.99 -5.55
CA GLU A 239 33.01 -21.17 -4.80
C GLU A 239 32.54 -21.12 -3.34
N HIS A 240 32.64 -19.96 -2.69
CA HIS A 240 32.19 -19.76 -1.31
C HIS A 240 30.68 -19.99 -1.13
N VAL A 241 29.87 -19.48 -2.06
CA VAL A 241 28.42 -19.68 -2.05
C VAL A 241 28.09 -21.15 -2.31
N ARG A 242 28.79 -21.80 -3.25
CA ARG A 242 28.63 -23.22 -3.55
C ARG A 242 28.93 -24.09 -2.32
N THR A 243 29.99 -23.79 -1.58
CA THR A 243 30.35 -24.50 -0.34
C THR A 243 29.26 -24.38 0.73
N LYS A 244 28.79 -23.15 1.01
CA LYS A 244 27.71 -22.94 1.98
C LYS A 244 26.39 -23.56 1.55
N TYR A 245 26.11 -23.54 0.25
CA TYR A 245 24.94 -24.17 -0.31
C TYR A 245 25.00 -25.70 -0.19
N TYR A 246 26.17 -26.30 -0.42
CA TYR A 246 26.42 -27.72 -0.17
C TYR A 246 26.20 -28.07 1.30
N GLU A 247 26.76 -27.30 2.25
CA GLU A 247 26.52 -27.48 3.69
C GLU A 247 25.03 -27.43 4.04
N LEU A 248 24.28 -26.53 3.39
CA LEU A 248 22.84 -26.40 3.58
C LEU A 248 22.09 -27.65 3.06
N CYS A 249 22.47 -28.16 1.88
CA CYS A 249 21.94 -29.41 1.33
C CYS A 249 22.24 -30.61 2.25
N CYS A 250 23.47 -30.71 2.75
CA CYS A 250 23.88 -31.71 3.74
C CYS A 250 23.06 -31.63 5.02
N SER A 251 22.74 -30.43 5.51
CA SER A 251 21.92 -30.26 6.72
C SER A 251 20.49 -30.79 6.54
N GLN A 252 19.99 -30.82 5.31
CA GLN A 252 18.65 -31.30 4.95
C GLN A 252 18.68 -32.69 4.31
N SER A 253 19.85 -33.32 4.21
CA SER A 253 20.08 -34.59 3.49
C SER A 253 19.39 -34.63 2.12
N SER A 254 19.36 -33.52 1.39
CA SER A 254 18.65 -33.39 0.11
C SER A 254 19.21 -32.26 -0.75
N LEU A 255 19.05 -32.40 -2.07
CA LEU A 255 19.33 -31.32 -3.02
C LEU A 255 18.18 -30.31 -3.00
N LEU A 256 18.45 -29.10 -2.50
CA LEU A 256 17.36 -28.13 -2.34
C LEU A 256 16.78 -27.63 -3.68
N HIS A 257 17.49 -27.83 -4.80
CA HIS A 257 17.10 -27.41 -6.15
C HIS A 257 16.47 -28.52 -7.01
N GLU A 258 16.23 -29.71 -6.44
CA GLU A 258 15.76 -30.88 -7.21
C GLU A 258 14.38 -30.69 -7.84
N GLN A 259 13.48 -29.98 -7.15
CA GLN A 259 12.08 -29.81 -7.56
C GLN A 259 11.82 -28.48 -8.29
N LEU A 260 12.87 -27.81 -8.75
CA LEU A 260 12.73 -26.54 -9.46
C LEU A 260 11.86 -26.68 -10.72
N VAL A 261 11.06 -25.65 -10.99
CA VAL A 261 10.21 -25.60 -12.18
C VAL A 261 11.08 -25.72 -13.44
N GLN A 262 10.68 -26.63 -14.33
CA GLN A 262 11.40 -26.86 -15.58
C GLN A 262 11.38 -25.60 -16.47
N GLY A 263 12.52 -25.30 -17.11
CA GLY A 263 12.65 -24.14 -18.01
C GLY A 263 13.11 -22.84 -17.35
N LEU A 264 13.43 -22.85 -16.04
CA LEU A 264 14.11 -21.72 -15.41
C LEU A 264 15.52 -21.52 -15.99
N ASN A 265 15.91 -20.26 -16.20
CA ASN A 265 17.24 -19.91 -16.70
C ASN A 265 18.32 -20.21 -15.63
N CYS A 266 19.46 -20.77 -16.03
CA CYS A 266 20.59 -21.10 -15.14
C CYS A 266 21.06 -19.93 -14.28
N LYS A 267 21.11 -18.71 -14.83
CA LYS A 267 21.48 -17.48 -14.08
C LYS A 267 20.48 -17.12 -13.00
N LEU A 268 19.20 -17.33 -13.28
CA LEU A 268 18.15 -17.13 -12.29
C LEU A 268 18.31 -18.13 -11.16
N VAL A 269 18.54 -19.40 -11.47
CA VAL A 269 18.75 -20.44 -10.44
C VAL A 269 20.02 -20.18 -9.62
N ALA A 270 21.12 -19.77 -10.23
CA ALA A 270 22.32 -19.33 -9.52
C ALA A 270 22.03 -18.16 -8.56
N GLY A 271 21.19 -17.21 -8.98
CA GLY A 271 20.68 -16.12 -8.14
C GLY A 271 19.83 -16.61 -6.97
N LEU A 272 18.90 -17.55 -7.20
CA LEU A 272 18.09 -18.16 -6.13
C LEU A 272 18.97 -18.87 -5.09
N ILE A 273 19.95 -19.65 -5.55
CA ILE A 273 20.89 -20.38 -4.69
C ILE A 273 21.70 -19.40 -3.84
N SER A 274 22.23 -18.36 -4.48
CA SER A 274 23.00 -17.32 -3.78
C SER A 274 22.18 -16.60 -2.73
N GLU A 275 20.94 -16.22 -3.04
CA GLU A 275 20.06 -15.54 -2.10
C GLU A 275 19.60 -16.46 -0.97
N THR A 276 19.39 -17.75 -1.25
CA THR A 276 19.05 -18.76 -0.23
C THR A 276 20.20 -18.89 0.79
N VAL A 277 21.45 -18.93 0.33
CA VAL A 277 22.63 -18.94 1.20
C VAL A 277 22.72 -17.65 2.03
N THR A 278 22.54 -16.49 1.39
CA THR A 278 22.54 -15.18 2.08
C THR A 278 21.50 -15.14 3.19
N ILE A 279 20.27 -15.56 2.91
CA ILE A 279 19.19 -15.60 3.91
C ILE A 279 19.52 -16.60 5.02
N ALA A 280 20.02 -17.79 4.70
CA ALA A 280 20.41 -18.79 5.70
C ALA A 280 21.50 -18.26 6.65
N ASP A 281 22.49 -17.54 6.12
CA ASP A 281 23.52 -16.87 6.92
C ASP A 281 22.96 -15.73 7.77
N ALA A 282 22.08 -14.91 7.20
CA ALA A 282 21.41 -13.83 7.93
C ALA A 282 20.57 -14.39 9.08
N VAL A 283 19.83 -15.48 8.86
CA VAL A 283 19.07 -16.20 9.90
C VAL A 283 20.00 -16.76 10.98
N ARG A 284 21.18 -17.28 10.61
CA ARG A 284 22.16 -17.79 11.58
C ARG A 284 22.77 -16.70 12.44
N THR A 285 22.89 -15.48 11.91
CA THR A 285 23.57 -14.34 12.57
C THR A 285 22.61 -13.30 13.16
N CYS A 286 21.31 -13.44 12.93
CA CYS A 286 20.30 -12.50 13.40
C CYS A 286 20.24 -12.43 14.94
N LYS A 287 19.88 -11.25 15.44
CA LYS A 287 19.78 -10.92 16.88
C LYS A 287 18.34 -10.56 17.24
N LEU A 288 18.02 -10.48 18.53
CA LEU A 288 16.72 -9.96 19.02
C LEU A 288 16.43 -8.53 18.55
N SER A 289 17.46 -7.75 18.19
CA SER A 289 17.31 -6.40 17.64
C SER A 289 17.01 -6.37 16.14
N THR A 290 17.00 -7.52 15.46
CA THR A 290 16.70 -7.61 14.03
C THR A 290 15.26 -7.15 13.81
N SER A 291 15.06 -6.28 12.84
CA SER A 291 13.76 -5.65 12.64
C SER A 291 12.73 -6.63 12.09
N ARG A 292 11.46 -6.37 12.38
CA ARG A 292 10.35 -7.16 11.84
C ARG A 292 10.27 -7.10 10.31
N ASP A 293 10.69 -5.97 9.72
CA ASP A 293 10.69 -5.78 8.27
C ASP A 293 11.77 -6.65 7.59
N GLU A 294 12.94 -6.82 8.20
CA GLU A 294 13.98 -7.73 7.71
C GLU A 294 13.49 -9.19 7.71
N PHE A 295 12.87 -9.64 8.81
CA PHE A 295 12.24 -10.96 8.87
C PHE A 295 11.17 -11.13 7.79
N ALA A 296 10.35 -10.10 7.54
CA ALA A 296 9.32 -10.15 6.51
C ALA A 296 9.91 -10.27 5.09
N ILE A 297 11.02 -9.57 4.80
CA ILE A 297 11.73 -9.67 3.52
C ILE A 297 12.23 -11.11 3.33
N TRP A 298 12.90 -11.69 4.33
CA TRP A 298 13.42 -13.06 4.24
C TRP A 298 12.30 -14.09 4.02
N VAL A 299 11.20 -13.99 4.78
CA VAL A 299 10.04 -14.89 4.63
C VAL A 299 9.42 -14.77 3.25
N ASN A 300 9.28 -13.56 2.70
CA ASN A 300 8.70 -13.35 1.38
C ASN A 300 9.58 -13.92 0.27
N ASN A 301 10.90 -13.72 0.34
CA ASN A 301 11.85 -14.28 -0.63
C ASN A 301 11.80 -15.82 -0.61
N LEU A 302 11.86 -16.43 0.58
CA LEU A 302 11.81 -17.89 0.70
C LEU A 302 10.46 -18.47 0.25
N ARG A 303 9.33 -17.78 0.50
CA ARG A 303 8.03 -18.19 -0.05
C ARG A 303 8.02 -18.15 -1.58
N ALA A 304 8.62 -17.13 -2.19
CA ALA A 304 8.75 -17.06 -3.64
C ALA A 304 9.64 -18.20 -4.18
N PHE A 305 10.75 -18.50 -3.50
CA PHE A 305 11.64 -19.61 -3.90
C PHE A 305 10.94 -20.96 -3.78
N LYS A 306 10.16 -21.17 -2.71
CA LYS A 306 9.30 -22.35 -2.56
C LYS A 306 8.31 -22.50 -3.72
N GLN A 307 7.68 -21.41 -4.16
CA GLN A 307 6.78 -21.43 -5.31
C GLN A 307 7.48 -21.79 -6.63
N LEU A 308 8.78 -21.53 -6.72
CA LEU A 308 9.63 -21.91 -7.86
C LEU A 308 10.18 -23.35 -7.74
N GLY A 309 9.81 -24.08 -6.69
CA GLY A 309 10.21 -25.47 -6.47
C GLY A 309 11.46 -25.66 -5.61
N MET A 310 11.94 -24.60 -4.95
CA MET A 310 13.08 -24.69 -4.04
C MET A 310 12.67 -25.27 -2.68
N ASN A 311 13.39 -26.26 -2.18
CA ASN A 311 13.16 -26.81 -0.84
C ASN A 311 13.75 -25.88 0.22
N VAL A 312 12.91 -25.01 0.80
CA VAL A 312 13.31 -24.00 1.81
C VAL A 312 12.41 -23.98 3.04
N ASP A 313 11.60 -25.03 3.24
CA ASP A 313 10.60 -25.10 4.32
C ASP A 313 11.22 -25.09 5.72
N PHE A 314 12.40 -25.67 5.87
CA PHE A 314 13.16 -25.66 7.12
C PHE A 314 13.60 -24.25 7.52
N LEU A 315 13.98 -23.39 6.56
CA LEU A 315 14.30 -21.98 6.82
C LEU A 315 13.06 -21.18 7.20
N LEU A 316 11.94 -21.40 6.50
CA LEU A 316 10.66 -20.75 6.82
C LEU A 316 10.19 -21.11 8.23
N SER A 317 10.28 -22.38 8.60
CA SER A 317 9.90 -22.86 9.95
C SER A 317 10.79 -22.24 11.04
N ARG A 318 12.10 -22.14 10.77
CA ARG A 318 13.04 -21.51 11.70
C ARG A 318 12.78 -20.01 11.87
N LEU A 319 12.47 -19.31 10.77
CA LEU A 319 12.09 -17.89 10.81
C LEU A 319 10.81 -17.66 11.62
N GLU A 320 9.81 -18.52 11.45
CA GLU A 320 8.56 -18.44 12.23
C GLU A 320 8.82 -18.58 13.73
N GLN A 321 9.63 -19.55 14.13
CA GLN A 321 10.05 -19.70 15.53
C GLN A 321 10.81 -18.47 16.05
N LEU A 322 11.75 -17.93 15.27
CA LEU A 322 12.51 -16.74 15.65
C LEU A 322 11.63 -15.50 15.80
N VAL A 323 10.68 -15.29 14.89
CA VAL A 323 9.71 -14.18 14.96
C VAL A 323 8.82 -14.33 16.18
N ASN A 324 8.33 -15.53 16.46
CA ASN A 324 7.52 -15.80 17.64
C ASN A 324 8.32 -15.50 18.91
N MET A 325 9.54 -16.03 19.05
CA MET A 325 10.39 -15.75 20.21
C MET A 325 10.75 -14.26 20.36
N ALA A 326 10.98 -13.55 19.26
CA ALA A 326 11.37 -12.13 19.29
C ALA A 326 10.19 -11.19 19.60
N PHE A 327 8.96 -11.53 19.20
CA PHE A 327 7.82 -10.61 19.21
C PHE A 327 6.56 -11.12 19.96
N GLU A 328 6.59 -12.31 20.57
CA GLU A 328 5.47 -12.88 21.37
C GLU A 328 5.06 -11.98 22.54
N SER A 329 6.02 -11.33 23.21
CA SER A 329 5.75 -10.45 24.37
C SER A 329 5.04 -9.14 24.00
N GLU A 330 5.25 -8.64 22.80
CA GLU A 330 4.66 -7.38 22.31
C GLU A 330 3.21 -7.60 21.85
N GLN A 331 2.94 -8.74 21.22
CA GLN A 331 1.62 -9.10 20.68
C GLN A 331 0.57 -9.36 21.77
N ALA A 332 0.98 -9.95 22.90
CA ALA A 332 0.08 -10.21 24.04
C ALA A 332 -0.27 -8.94 24.84
N VAL A 333 0.70 -8.02 24.99
CA VAL A 333 0.52 -6.77 25.75
C VAL A 333 -0.36 -5.78 24.96
N ASP A 334 -0.15 -5.67 23.65
CA ASP A 334 -0.96 -4.80 22.79
C ASP A 334 -2.40 -5.27 22.67
N LEU A 335 -2.64 -6.58 22.54
CA LEU A 335 -4.00 -7.11 22.47
C LEU A 335 -4.77 -6.95 23.79
N LYS A 336 -4.07 -7.08 24.93
CA LYS A 336 -4.67 -6.85 26.26
C LYS A 336 -5.00 -5.38 26.48
N ARG A 337 -4.07 -4.46 26.19
CA ARG A 337 -4.31 -3.00 26.25
C ARG A 337 -5.44 -2.59 25.32
N TYR A 338 -5.52 -3.17 24.13
CA TYR A 338 -6.59 -2.92 23.19
C TYR A 338 -7.96 -3.35 23.73
N ARG A 339 -8.07 -4.55 24.33
CA ARG A 339 -9.33 -5.01 24.95
C ARG A 339 -9.75 -4.12 26.11
N GLU A 340 -8.82 -3.74 26.97
CA GLU A 340 -9.08 -2.83 28.11
C GLU A 340 -9.56 -1.46 27.62
N ALA A 341 -8.93 -0.89 26.58
CA ALA A 341 -9.35 0.37 25.98
C ALA A 341 -10.75 0.29 25.34
N MET A 342 -11.09 -0.83 24.70
CA MET A 342 -12.42 -1.05 24.13
C MET A 342 -13.52 -1.16 25.20
N ILE A 343 -13.24 -1.85 26.31
CA ILE A 343 -14.16 -1.92 27.46
C ILE A 343 -14.34 -0.54 28.10
N GLY A 344 -13.24 0.21 28.28
CA GLY A 344 -13.28 1.58 28.78
C GLY A 344 -14.12 2.51 27.89
N ARG A 345 -13.93 2.44 26.57
CA ARG A 345 -14.73 3.19 25.60
C ARG A 345 -16.22 2.88 25.72
N ALA A 346 -16.60 1.60 25.78
CA ALA A 346 -18.01 1.20 25.87
C ALA A 346 -18.69 1.72 27.15
N ARG A 347 -17.97 1.78 28.28
CA ARG A 347 -18.48 2.38 29.52
C ARG A 347 -18.75 3.87 29.37
N VAL A 348 -17.80 4.61 28.78
CA VAL A 348 -17.94 6.05 28.53
C VAL A 348 -19.12 6.32 27.59
N GLU A 349 -19.29 5.53 26.54
CA GLU A 349 -20.44 5.67 25.63
C GLU A 349 -21.79 5.47 26.34
N GLU A 350 -21.88 4.55 27.31
CA GLU A 350 -23.10 4.34 28.08
C GLU A 350 -23.40 5.48 29.06
N GLU A 351 -22.36 6.03 29.69
CA GLU A 351 -22.49 7.25 30.50
C GLU A 351 -22.95 8.44 29.65
N MET A 352 -22.41 8.59 28.44
CA MET A 352 -22.85 9.62 27.49
C MET A 352 -24.33 9.46 27.12
N ARG A 353 -24.79 8.25 26.79
CA ARG A 353 -26.21 7.98 26.51
C ARG A 353 -27.12 8.35 27.68
N THR A 354 -26.67 8.05 28.90
CA THR A 354 -27.39 8.38 30.13
C THR A 354 -27.50 9.89 30.33
N LEU A 355 -26.40 10.63 30.12
CA LEU A 355 -26.39 12.09 30.21
C LEU A 355 -27.24 12.74 29.12
N ASP A 356 -27.19 12.23 27.89
CA ASP A 356 -28.03 12.71 26.79
C ASP A 356 -29.53 12.56 27.09
N LYS A 357 -29.94 11.44 27.70
CA LYS A 357 -31.32 11.25 28.15
C LYS A 357 -31.74 12.29 29.17
N LYS A 358 -30.92 12.56 30.20
CA LYS A 358 -31.18 13.61 31.19
C LYS A 358 -31.25 14.99 30.56
N LEU A 359 -30.42 15.26 29.55
CA LEU A 359 -30.41 16.54 28.83
C LEU A 359 -31.73 16.76 28.08
N VAL A 360 -32.30 15.71 27.47
CA VAL A 360 -33.63 15.77 26.85
C VAL A 360 -34.71 16.07 27.88
N GLU A 361 -34.71 15.38 29.03
CA GLU A 361 -35.68 15.61 30.10
C GLU A 361 -35.64 17.05 30.63
N LEU A 362 -34.43 17.61 30.82
CA LEU A 362 -34.24 19.01 31.24
C LEU A 362 -34.71 20.01 30.18
N LYS A 363 -34.47 19.74 28.89
CA LYS A 363 -34.99 20.58 27.80
C LYS A 363 -36.51 20.62 27.78
N ASP A 364 -37.16 19.48 28.01
CA ASP A 364 -38.62 19.42 28.04
C ASP A 364 -39.21 20.08 29.30
N ALA A 365 -38.53 19.98 30.45
CA ALA A 365 -38.86 20.76 31.64
C ALA A 365 -38.75 22.27 31.39
N SER A 366 -37.66 22.72 30.77
CA SER A 366 -37.45 24.14 30.42
C SER A 366 -38.57 24.67 29.52
N LYS A 367 -38.96 23.94 28.47
CA LYS A 367 -40.09 24.31 27.59
C LYS A 367 -41.42 24.38 28.34
N ARG A 368 -41.64 23.52 29.33
CA ARG A 368 -42.86 23.55 30.17
C ARG A 368 -42.93 24.82 30.99
N PHE A 369 -41.85 25.16 31.70
CA PHE A 369 -41.78 26.40 32.47
C PHE A 369 -41.93 27.63 31.58
N GLU A 370 -41.35 27.62 30.37
CA GLU A 370 -41.48 28.73 29.43
C GLU A 370 -42.94 28.96 28.98
N LYS A 371 -43.71 27.88 28.79
CA LYS A 371 -45.17 27.97 28.51
C LYS A 371 -45.95 28.50 29.70
N GLU A 372 -45.62 28.04 30.91
CA GLU A 372 -46.27 28.48 32.14
C GLU A 372 -46.03 29.96 32.41
N ILE A 373 -44.77 30.43 32.27
CA ILE A 373 -44.41 31.84 32.37
C ILE A 373 -45.22 32.69 31.37
N LYS A 374 -45.32 32.25 30.10
CA LYS A 374 -46.12 32.96 29.09
C LYS A 374 -47.61 33.02 29.48
N SER A 375 -48.17 31.91 29.98
CA SER A 375 -49.57 31.86 30.41
C SER A 375 -49.84 32.77 31.60
N LEU A 376 -48.96 32.77 32.62
CA LEU A 376 -49.10 33.62 33.79
C LEU A 376 -49.00 35.10 33.43
N ASN A 377 -48.07 35.46 32.55
CA ASN A 377 -47.93 36.83 32.08
C ASN A 377 -49.18 37.33 31.32
N LEU A 378 -49.82 36.48 30.51
CA LEU A 378 -51.09 36.82 29.86
C LEU A 378 -52.21 37.10 30.88
N LYS A 379 -52.32 36.28 31.94
CA LYS A 379 -53.32 36.48 33.01
C LYS A 379 -53.11 37.79 33.76
N VAL A 380 -51.87 38.05 34.19
CA VAL A 380 -51.51 39.30 34.90
C VAL A 380 -51.82 40.53 34.05
N ASN A 381 -51.54 40.47 32.74
CA ASN A 381 -51.86 41.57 31.84
C ASN A 381 -53.38 41.76 31.70
N ALA A 382 -54.16 40.68 31.58
CA ALA A 382 -55.62 40.76 31.50
C ALA A 382 -56.22 41.39 32.77
N GLU A 383 -55.80 40.95 33.96
CA GLU A 383 -56.22 41.54 35.24
C GLU A 383 -55.86 43.03 35.32
N LYS A 384 -54.67 43.41 34.84
CA LYS A 384 -54.27 44.82 34.79
C LYS A 384 -55.13 45.66 33.85
N TYR A 385 -55.55 45.12 32.71
CA TYR A 385 -56.48 45.81 31.80
C TYR A 385 -57.87 45.93 32.41
N GLU A 386 -58.36 44.88 33.08
CA GLU A 386 -59.64 44.89 33.78
C GLU A 386 -59.68 45.98 34.86
N LEU A 387 -58.65 46.06 35.70
CA LEU A 387 -58.54 47.09 36.74
C LEU A 387 -58.52 48.51 36.15
N LYS A 388 -57.83 48.71 35.02
CA LYS A 388 -57.83 50.01 34.33
C LYS A 388 -59.19 50.34 33.74
N PHE A 389 -59.86 49.36 33.14
CA PHE A 389 -61.19 49.54 32.57
C PHE A 389 -62.19 49.92 33.66
N GLN A 390 -62.19 49.21 34.78
CA GLN A 390 -63.07 49.49 35.91
C GLN A 390 -62.80 50.89 36.51
N ALA A 391 -61.54 51.29 36.62
CA ALA A 391 -61.18 52.63 37.10
C ALA A 391 -61.71 53.76 36.18
N GLU A 392 -61.75 53.54 34.87
CA GLU A 392 -62.32 54.50 33.91
C GLU A 392 -63.85 54.52 33.98
N VAL A 393 -64.50 53.37 34.16
CA VAL A 393 -65.96 53.26 34.35
C VAL A 393 -66.41 54.03 35.60
N ASP A 394 -65.61 53.99 36.67
CA ASP A 394 -65.92 54.63 37.95
C ASP A 394 -65.50 56.11 38.01
N ALA A 395 -64.91 56.67 36.95
CA ALA A 395 -64.47 58.06 36.90
C ALA A 395 -65.67 59.04 36.72
N PRO A 396 -65.64 60.24 37.34
CA PRO A 396 -66.67 61.25 37.13
C PRO A 396 -66.66 61.80 35.69
N TRP A 397 -67.86 62.05 35.13
CA TRP A 397 -68.07 62.57 33.77
C TRP A 397 -67.64 64.03 33.58
#